data_AF-A0A7J4IE40-F1
#
_entry.id   AF-A0A7J4IE40-F1
#
_cell.length_a   1.000
_cell.length_b   1.000
_cell.length_c   1.000
_cell.angle_alpha   90.00
_cell.angle_beta   90.00
_cell.angle_gamma   90.00
#
_symmetry.space_group_name_H-M   'P 1'
#
loop_
_entity.id
_entity.type
_entity.pdbx_description
1 polymer ?
#
loop_
_entity_poly.entity_id
_entity_poly.type
_entity_poly.pdbx_seq_one_letter_code
_entity_poly.pdbx_strand_id
1 'polypeptide(L)'
;MSNSCAALGKPRQTFTGPRGTDPDSLSGQRRIYRKNLLEHPGRAAVYHAIVSNPGIDLAAISQVVLMNRQTLRYHLDLLDSHHRIAVVRERGTTRYFENSGRYGAIEQRVFLHLRSPTAHAILALIRSDPGITQSAIAARIGYSAPTIRWHMHRLLDDEIVTAQRAGRNTRYHLTADGSSTMHRLAAVPCAGA
;
A
#
# COMPACT_ATOMS: atom_id res chain seq x y z
N MET A 1 12.24 78.80 -35.96
CA MET A 1 10.99 79.52 -35.61
C MET A 1 10.07 78.57 -34.88
N SER A 2 9.48 79.06 -33.81
CA SER A 2 8.79 78.34 -32.73
C SER A 2 7.50 77.62 -33.12
N ASN A 3 7.21 76.53 -32.39
CA ASN A 3 5.97 76.17 -31.66
C ASN A 3 5.78 74.64 -31.71
N SER A 4 5.95 73.90 -30.61
CA SER A 4 5.07 73.79 -29.44
C SER A 4 3.66 73.33 -29.77
N CYS A 5 3.34 72.06 -29.48
CA CYS A 5 2.09 71.69 -28.81
C CYS A 5 2.19 70.27 -28.22
N ALA A 6 1.71 70.15 -26.99
CA ALA A 6 1.88 69.02 -26.08
C ALA A 6 0.67 68.05 -26.13
N ALA A 7 0.93 66.77 -25.84
CA ALA A 7 -0.05 65.89 -25.21
C ALA A 7 0.69 64.88 -24.32
N LEU A 8 0.86 65.26 -23.05
CA LEU A 8 1.33 64.41 -21.97
C LEU A 8 0.25 63.37 -21.62
N GLY A 9 0.40 62.14 -22.09
CA GLY A 9 -0.29 60.99 -21.51
C GLY A 9 0.41 60.59 -20.21
N LYS A 10 -0.22 60.83 -19.05
CA LYS A 10 0.32 60.40 -17.75
C LYS A 10 0.46 58.86 -17.71
N PRO A 11 1.53 58.31 -17.11
CA PRO A 11 1.59 56.88 -16.80
C PRO A 11 0.41 56.49 -15.90
N ARG A 12 -0.23 55.36 -16.21
CA ARG A 12 -1.33 54.79 -15.42
C ARG A 12 -0.91 54.73 -13.95
N GLN A 13 -1.76 55.29 -13.10
CA GLN A 13 -1.63 55.18 -11.66
C GLN A 13 -1.60 53.72 -11.24
N THR A 14 -0.67 53.40 -10.35
CA THR A 14 -0.58 52.12 -9.65
C THR A 14 -1.88 51.88 -8.90
N PHE A 15 -2.66 50.88 -9.30
CA PHE A 15 -3.78 50.41 -8.50
C PHE A 15 -3.24 49.69 -7.27
N THR A 16 -3.23 50.38 -6.14
CA THR A 16 -3.10 49.79 -4.80
C THR A 16 -4.40 49.06 -4.47
N GLY A 17 -4.55 47.85 -5.02
CA GLY A 17 -5.61 46.93 -4.62
C GLY A 17 -5.42 46.47 -3.16
N PRO A 18 -6.49 45.99 -2.50
CA PRO A 18 -6.43 45.59 -1.10
C PRO A 18 -5.37 44.49 -0.89
N ARG A 19 -4.44 44.77 0.03
CA ARG A 19 -3.55 43.78 0.64
C ARG A 19 -4.40 42.87 1.52
N GLY A 20 -4.29 41.56 1.29
CA GLY A 20 -4.84 40.54 2.17
C GLY A 20 -6.34 40.33 2.01
N THR A 21 -6.71 39.42 1.11
CA THR A 21 -7.92 38.62 1.33
C THR A 21 -7.49 37.40 2.12
N ASP A 22 -7.92 37.33 3.38
CA ASP A 22 -7.88 36.11 4.17
C ASP A 22 -8.49 34.96 3.34
N PRO A 23 -7.80 33.81 3.21
CA PRO A 23 -8.31 32.67 2.45
C PRO A 23 -9.45 31.94 3.17
N ASP A 24 -9.77 32.34 4.42
CA ASP A 24 -10.91 31.86 5.18
C ASP A 24 -12.14 32.69 4.85
N SER A 25 -12.73 32.40 3.69
CA SER A 25 -14.18 32.34 3.47
C SER A 25 -14.43 32.42 1.98
N LEU A 26 -14.95 31.33 1.41
CA LEU A 26 -16.07 31.29 0.44
C LEU A 26 -16.15 29.86 -0.13
N SER A 27 -17.35 29.26 0.00
CA SER A 27 -17.70 27.83 -0.08
C SER A 27 -17.27 27.01 1.15
N GLY A 28 -18.25 26.46 1.88
CA GLY A 28 -18.07 25.68 3.12
C GLY A 28 -17.40 24.30 2.93
N GLN A 29 -16.53 24.16 1.92
CA GLN A 29 -15.68 22.99 1.73
C GLN A 29 -14.23 23.44 1.88
N ARG A 30 -13.64 23.19 3.05
CA ARG A 30 -12.22 23.42 3.30
C ARG A 30 -11.41 22.62 2.26
N ARG A 31 -10.71 23.32 1.37
CA ARG A 31 -9.91 22.71 0.31
C ARG A 31 -8.85 21.80 0.93
N ILE A 32 -8.85 20.53 0.54
CA ILE A 32 -7.94 19.53 1.11
C ILE A 32 -6.60 19.63 0.39
N TYR A 33 -5.56 19.97 1.12
CA TYR A 33 -4.17 19.99 0.66
C TYR A 33 -3.38 18.89 1.35
N ARG A 34 -2.24 18.49 0.76
CA ARG A 34 -1.32 17.48 1.31
C ARG A 34 -0.94 17.73 2.79
N LYS A 35 -0.84 19.00 3.20
CA LYS A 35 -0.53 19.43 4.57
C LYS A 35 -1.66 19.20 5.58
N ASN A 36 -2.91 19.35 5.16
CA ASN A 36 -4.07 19.26 6.06
C ASN A 36 -4.80 17.91 5.90
N LEU A 37 -4.22 17.00 5.12
CA LEU A 37 -4.83 15.71 4.83
C LEU A 37 -5.01 14.89 6.10
N LEU A 38 -4.09 14.87 7.06
CA LEU A 38 -4.30 14.07 8.27
C LEU A 38 -4.98 14.82 9.42
N GLU A 39 -5.45 16.06 9.21
CA GLU A 39 -6.19 16.81 10.25
C GLU A 39 -7.60 16.25 10.52
N HIS A 40 -8.19 15.54 9.55
CA HIS A 40 -9.50 14.94 9.75
C HIS A 40 -9.35 13.64 10.56
N PRO A 41 -9.95 13.53 11.76
CA PRO A 41 -9.69 12.42 12.69
C PRO A 41 -10.02 11.06 12.07
N GLY A 42 -11.14 10.99 11.34
CA GLY A 42 -11.52 9.76 10.64
C GLY A 42 -10.52 9.35 9.54
N ARG A 43 -9.88 10.31 8.87
CA ARG A 43 -8.93 10.04 7.79
C ARG A 43 -7.56 9.68 8.35
N ALA A 44 -7.17 10.31 9.46
CA ALA A 44 -6.00 9.90 10.24
C ALA A 44 -6.15 8.46 10.74
N ALA A 45 -7.31 8.10 11.30
CA ALA A 45 -7.57 6.75 11.77
C ALA A 45 -7.47 5.70 10.64
N VAL A 46 -8.01 5.99 9.45
CA VAL A 46 -7.85 5.13 8.26
C VAL A 46 -6.38 4.98 7.87
N TYR A 47 -5.62 6.08 7.83
CA TYR A 47 -4.20 6.03 7.51
C TYR A 47 -3.42 5.21 8.54
N HIS A 48 -3.64 5.43 9.84
CA HIS A 48 -2.99 4.66 10.90
C HIS A 48 -3.34 3.18 10.86
N ALA A 49 -4.59 2.81 10.56
CA ALA A 49 -4.97 1.42 10.38
C ALA A 49 -4.18 0.72 9.26
N ILE A 50 -3.91 1.44 8.15
CA ILE A 50 -3.11 0.93 7.02
C ILE A 50 -1.63 0.83 7.39
N VAL A 51 -1.07 1.83 8.08
CA VAL A 51 0.33 1.81 8.52
C VAL A 51 0.59 0.67 9.50
N SER A 52 -0.32 0.45 10.46
CA SER A 52 -0.22 -0.63 11.44
C SER A 52 -0.48 -2.02 10.84
N ASN A 53 -1.24 -2.09 9.75
CA ASN A 53 -1.60 -3.36 9.08
C ASN A 53 -1.36 -3.27 7.57
N PRO A 54 -0.11 -3.36 7.10
CA PRO A 54 0.18 -3.31 5.67
C PRO A 54 -0.54 -4.43 4.91
N GLY A 55 -1.22 -4.09 3.81
CA GLY A 55 -2.01 -5.04 3.03
C GLY A 55 -3.41 -5.33 3.59
N ILE A 56 -3.89 -4.56 4.56
CA ILE A 56 -5.27 -4.63 5.04
C ILE A 56 -6.27 -4.36 3.89
N ASP A 57 -7.43 -5.01 3.91
CA ASP A 57 -8.51 -4.74 2.94
C ASP A 57 -9.56 -3.76 3.48
N LEU A 58 -10.45 -3.33 2.58
CA LEU A 58 -11.55 -2.43 2.87
C LEU A 58 -12.45 -2.94 4.01
N ALA A 59 -12.70 -4.25 4.09
CA ALA A 59 -13.60 -4.82 5.09
C ALA A 59 -12.97 -4.77 6.49
N ALA A 60 -11.71 -5.18 6.59
CA ALA A 60 -10.96 -5.11 7.84
C ALA A 60 -10.74 -3.66 8.31
N ILE A 61 -10.43 -2.72 7.41
CA ILE A 61 -10.33 -1.29 7.79
C ILE A 61 -11.69 -0.78 8.32
N SER A 62 -12.78 -1.14 7.65
CA SER A 62 -14.14 -0.75 8.05
C SER A 62 -14.48 -1.23 9.46
N GLN A 63 -14.04 -2.42 9.84
CA GLN A 63 -14.20 -2.97 11.19
C GLN A 63 -13.29 -2.28 12.21
N VAL A 64 -12.02 -2.07 11.89
CA VAL A 64 -11.04 -1.44 12.81
C VAL A 64 -11.40 0.00 13.12
N VAL A 65 -11.83 0.77 12.11
CA VAL A 65 -12.12 2.22 12.26
C VAL A 65 -13.62 2.47 12.53
N LEU A 66 -14.44 1.41 12.59
CA LEU A 66 -15.89 1.48 12.81
C LEU A 66 -16.60 2.43 11.83
N MET A 67 -16.23 2.36 10.55
CA MET A 67 -16.79 3.20 9.48
C MET A 67 -17.57 2.37 8.48
N ASN A 68 -18.66 2.95 7.95
CA ASN A 68 -19.33 2.35 6.80
C ASN A 68 -18.42 2.39 5.55
N ARG A 69 -18.65 1.46 4.62
CA ARG A 69 -17.79 1.26 3.44
C ARG A 69 -17.77 2.46 2.48
N GLN A 70 -18.84 3.25 2.41
CA GLN A 70 -18.93 4.39 1.50
C GLN A 70 -18.07 5.56 2.01
N THR A 71 -18.22 5.91 3.29
CA THR A 71 -17.37 6.92 3.95
C THR A 71 -15.90 6.51 3.94
N LEU A 72 -15.63 5.22 4.15
CA LEU A 72 -14.27 4.71 4.07
C LEU A 72 -13.66 4.85 2.67
N ARG A 73 -14.39 4.52 1.60
CA ARG A 73 -13.92 4.73 0.22
C ARG A 73 -13.56 6.19 -0.04
N TYR A 74 -14.41 7.12 0.39
CA TYR A 74 -14.11 8.55 0.28
C TYR A 74 -12.77 8.91 0.93
N HIS A 75 -12.50 8.43 2.14
CA HIS A 75 -11.20 8.67 2.80
C HIS A 75 -10.03 8.00 2.10
N LEU A 76 -10.21 6.78 1.59
CA LEU A 76 -9.18 6.06 0.83
C LEU A 76 -8.85 6.76 -0.48
N ASP A 77 -9.85 7.23 -1.22
CA ASP A 77 -9.68 7.95 -2.48
C ASP A 77 -8.91 9.27 -2.26
N LEU A 78 -9.19 9.97 -1.15
CA LEU A 78 -8.39 11.13 -0.74
C LEU A 78 -6.95 10.76 -0.37
N LEU A 79 -6.74 9.69 0.37
CA LEU A 79 -5.38 9.26 0.75
C LEU A 79 -4.55 8.82 -0.46
N ASP A 80 -5.18 8.13 -1.42
CA ASP A 80 -4.57 7.64 -2.66
C ASP A 80 -4.24 8.82 -3.61
N SER A 81 -5.20 9.71 -3.86
CA SER A 81 -5.00 10.91 -4.70
C SER A 81 -3.93 11.87 -4.17
N HIS A 82 -3.63 11.83 -2.87
CA HIS A 82 -2.54 12.59 -2.26
C HIS A 82 -1.28 11.75 -1.98
N HIS A 83 -1.18 10.55 -2.56
CA HIS A 83 -0.03 9.65 -2.51
C HIS A 83 0.43 9.29 -1.09
N ARG A 84 -0.49 9.21 -0.12
CA ARG A 84 -0.17 8.71 1.24
C ARG A 84 -0.27 7.20 1.35
N ILE A 85 -1.11 6.60 0.53
CA ILE A 85 -1.27 5.15 0.46
C ILE A 85 -1.02 4.68 -0.96
N ALA A 86 -0.68 3.41 -1.09
CA ALA A 86 -0.62 2.71 -2.35
C ALA A 86 -1.73 1.66 -2.37
N VAL A 87 -2.46 1.60 -3.48
CA VAL A 87 -3.57 0.65 -3.67
C VAL A 87 -3.15 -0.45 -4.64
N VAL A 88 -3.02 -1.66 -4.14
CA VAL A 88 -2.64 -2.84 -4.92
C VAL A 88 -3.90 -3.61 -5.29
N ARG A 89 -4.09 -3.84 -6.59
CA ARG A 89 -5.23 -4.61 -7.11
C ARG A 89 -4.71 -5.80 -7.88
N GLU A 90 -4.84 -6.98 -7.28
CA GLU A 90 -4.31 -8.21 -7.87
C GLU A 90 -5.24 -9.38 -7.58
N ARG A 91 -5.50 -10.17 -8.63
CA ARG A 91 -6.31 -11.41 -8.60
C ARG A 91 -7.66 -11.23 -7.88
N GLY A 92 -8.34 -10.13 -8.16
CA GLY A 92 -9.66 -9.78 -7.62
C GLY A 92 -9.64 -9.22 -6.20
N THR A 93 -8.48 -9.01 -5.59
CA THR A 93 -8.35 -8.43 -4.26
C THR A 93 -7.80 -7.00 -4.32
N THR A 94 -8.27 -6.13 -3.43
CA THR A 94 -7.75 -4.77 -3.26
C THR A 94 -7.12 -4.64 -1.88
N ARG A 95 -5.89 -4.16 -1.83
CA ARG A 95 -5.06 -4.11 -0.63
C ARG A 95 -4.43 -2.73 -0.51
N TYR A 96 -4.34 -2.23 0.72
CA TYR A 96 -3.85 -0.88 1.00
C TYR A 96 -2.53 -0.95 1.75
N PHE A 97 -1.57 -0.14 1.31
CA PHE A 97 -0.25 -0.04 1.92
C PHE A 97 0.09 1.43 2.16
N GLU A 98 1.01 1.69 3.09
CA GLU A 98 1.64 3.00 3.18
C GLU A 98 2.49 3.26 1.93
N ASN A 99 2.37 4.46 1.35
CA ASN A 99 3.21 4.88 0.22
C ASN A 99 4.49 5.56 0.71
N SER A 100 5.31 4.84 1.46
CA SER A 100 6.63 5.29 1.96
C SER A 100 7.80 4.75 1.14
N GLY A 101 7.52 3.97 0.08
CA GLY A 101 8.54 3.21 -0.67
C GLY A 101 9.06 1.97 0.08
N ARG A 102 8.56 1.72 1.29
CA ARG A 102 8.94 0.57 2.14
C ARG A 102 8.46 -0.77 1.61
N TYR A 103 7.44 -0.79 0.74
CA TYR A 103 6.81 -2.00 0.22
C TYR A 103 6.93 -2.04 -1.30
N GLY A 104 7.97 -2.71 -1.80
CA GLY A 104 8.15 -3.03 -3.21
C GLY A 104 7.15 -4.08 -3.72
N ALA A 105 7.18 -4.37 -5.02
CA ALA A 105 6.21 -5.26 -5.65
C ALA A 105 6.20 -6.68 -5.04
N ILE A 106 7.38 -7.29 -4.86
CA ILE A 106 7.50 -8.64 -4.26
C ILE A 106 6.99 -8.64 -2.82
N GLU A 107 7.35 -7.62 -2.04
CA GLU A 107 6.95 -7.49 -0.64
C GLU A 107 5.42 -7.39 -0.52
N GLN A 108 4.78 -6.56 -1.35
CA GLN A 108 3.33 -6.47 -1.44
C GLN A 108 2.69 -7.82 -1.78
N ARG A 109 3.23 -8.57 -2.75
CA ARG A 109 2.74 -9.91 -3.10
C ARG A 109 2.89 -10.90 -1.94
N VAL A 110 3.98 -10.83 -1.17
CA VAL A 110 4.15 -11.63 0.06
C VAL A 110 3.01 -11.36 1.03
N PHE A 111 2.67 -10.09 1.30
CA PHE A 111 1.52 -9.74 2.14
C PHE A 111 0.20 -10.32 1.62
N LEU A 112 -0.01 -10.34 0.30
CA LEU A 112 -1.20 -10.96 -0.29
C LEU A 112 -1.26 -12.47 0.00
N HIS A 113 -0.15 -13.19 -0.12
CA HIS A 113 -0.09 -14.63 0.13
C HIS A 113 -0.26 -14.99 1.60
N LEU A 114 0.30 -14.21 2.51
CA LEU A 114 0.27 -14.50 3.95
C LEU A 114 -1.13 -14.48 4.57
N ARG A 115 -2.11 -13.92 3.87
CA ARG A 115 -3.53 -13.99 4.24
C ARG A 115 -4.13 -15.39 4.06
N SER A 116 -3.54 -16.23 3.21
CA SER A 116 -3.91 -17.64 3.11
C SER A 116 -3.14 -18.44 4.15
N PRO A 117 -3.81 -19.12 5.08
CA PRO A 117 -3.13 -19.95 6.10
C PRO A 117 -2.20 -21.00 5.47
N THR A 118 -2.63 -21.58 4.34
CA THR A 118 -1.83 -22.56 3.59
C THR A 118 -0.60 -21.93 2.96
N ALA A 119 -0.72 -20.80 2.27
CA ALA A 119 0.44 -20.14 1.67
C ALA A 119 1.41 -19.63 2.74
N HIS A 120 0.90 -19.12 3.87
CA HIS A 120 1.70 -18.78 5.04
C HIS A 120 2.49 -20.00 5.54
N ALA A 121 1.82 -21.13 5.77
CA ALA A 121 2.47 -22.35 6.23
C ALA A 121 3.57 -22.83 5.26
N ILE A 122 3.32 -22.74 3.95
CA ILE A 122 4.32 -23.06 2.91
C ILE A 122 5.54 -22.14 3.03
N LEU A 123 5.34 -20.82 3.07
CA LEU A 123 6.44 -19.85 3.17
C LEU A 123 7.23 -20.00 4.47
N ALA A 124 6.54 -20.28 5.58
CA ALA A 124 7.18 -20.55 6.86
C ALA A 124 8.03 -21.82 6.82
N LEU A 125 7.57 -22.89 6.16
CA LEU A 125 8.34 -24.13 5.98
C LEU A 125 9.55 -23.95 5.06
N ILE A 126 9.41 -23.23 3.95
CA ILE A 126 10.56 -22.96 3.05
C ILE A 126 11.61 -22.11 3.78
N ARG A 127 11.17 -21.20 4.66
CA ARG A 127 12.08 -20.41 5.50
C ARG A 127 12.81 -21.26 6.54
N SER A 128 12.12 -22.19 7.21
CA SER A 128 12.73 -23.02 8.27
C SER A 128 13.56 -24.18 7.72
N ASP A 129 13.25 -24.68 6.53
CA ASP A 129 13.94 -25.78 5.87
C ASP A 129 14.22 -25.43 4.38
N PRO A 130 15.23 -24.58 4.10
CA PRO A 130 15.57 -24.19 2.74
C PRO A 130 15.97 -25.39 1.88
N GLY A 131 15.37 -25.51 0.69
CA GLY A 131 15.59 -26.63 -0.21
C GLY A 131 14.59 -27.79 -0.01
N ILE A 132 13.58 -27.62 0.84
CA ILE A 132 12.46 -28.56 0.98
C ILE A 132 11.78 -28.82 -0.37
N THR A 133 11.35 -30.07 -0.58
CA THR A 133 10.66 -30.50 -1.80
C THR A 133 9.15 -30.31 -1.68
N GLN A 134 8.46 -30.24 -2.82
CA GLN A 134 6.99 -30.14 -2.83
C GLN A 134 6.30 -31.29 -2.10
N SER A 135 6.82 -32.52 -2.25
CA SER A 135 6.28 -33.70 -1.58
C SER A 135 6.46 -33.63 -0.06
N ALA A 136 7.60 -33.13 0.42
CA ALA A 136 7.84 -32.91 1.84
C ALA A 136 6.96 -31.79 2.40
N ILE A 137 6.74 -30.70 1.66
CA ILE A 137 5.77 -29.65 2.04
C ILE A 137 4.37 -30.25 2.19
N ALA A 138 3.89 -31.02 1.21
CA ALA A 138 2.58 -31.65 1.26
C ALA A 138 2.43 -32.59 2.47
N ALA A 139 3.44 -33.41 2.74
CA ALA A 139 3.45 -34.31 3.89
C ALA A 139 3.42 -33.56 5.23
N ARG A 140 4.16 -32.46 5.36
CA ARG A 140 4.23 -31.70 6.62
C ARG A 140 2.98 -30.86 6.90
N ILE A 141 2.39 -30.23 5.88
CA ILE A 141 1.18 -29.41 6.07
C ILE A 141 -0.09 -30.29 6.11
N GLY A 142 -0.04 -31.50 5.55
CA GLY A 142 -1.19 -32.40 5.50
C GLY A 142 -2.20 -32.07 4.39
N TYR A 143 -1.79 -31.30 3.38
CA TYR A 143 -2.61 -31.02 2.20
C TYR A 143 -2.22 -31.91 1.01
N SER A 144 -3.16 -32.06 0.07
CA SER A 144 -2.93 -32.82 -1.16
C SER A 144 -1.82 -32.20 -2.01
N ALA A 145 -1.09 -33.05 -2.74
CA ALA A 145 -0.04 -32.59 -3.66
C ALA A 145 -0.55 -31.59 -4.73
N PRO A 146 -1.76 -31.74 -5.31
CA PRO A 146 -2.35 -30.72 -6.19
C PRO A 146 -2.59 -29.37 -5.50
N THR A 147 -3.08 -29.37 -4.26
CA THR A 147 -3.28 -28.13 -3.48
C THR A 147 -1.96 -27.39 -3.29
N ILE A 148 -0.92 -28.11 -2.83
CA ILE A 148 0.41 -27.51 -2.67
C ILE A 148 0.98 -27.06 -4.01
N ARG A 149 0.79 -27.83 -5.09
CA ARG A 149 1.25 -27.45 -6.43
C ARG A 149 0.68 -26.10 -6.85
N TRP A 150 -0.61 -25.89 -6.63
CA TRP A 150 -1.29 -24.64 -6.98
C TRP A 150 -0.69 -23.45 -6.21
N HIS A 151 -0.48 -23.60 -4.90
CA HIS A 151 0.16 -22.56 -4.10
C HIS A 151 1.59 -22.30 -4.55
N MET A 152 2.38 -23.35 -4.76
CA MET A 152 3.78 -23.24 -5.21
C MET A 152 3.89 -22.55 -6.57
N HIS A 153 3.02 -22.90 -7.52
CA HIS A 153 3.00 -22.24 -8.83
C HIS A 153 2.79 -20.73 -8.67
N ARG A 154 1.84 -20.31 -7.84
CA ARG A 154 1.60 -18.88 -7.60
C ARG A 154 2.76 -18.20 -6.90
N LEU A 155 3.43 -18.88 -5.96
CA LEU A 155 4.60 -18.33 -5.27
C LEU A 155 5.82 -18.19 -6.21
N LEU A 156 5.95 -19.06 -7.20
CA LEU A 156 6.96 -18.97 -8.26
C LEU A 156 6.62 -17.84 -9.25
N ASP A 157 5.38 -17.77 -9.73
CA ASP A 157 4.90 -16.71 -10.65
C ASP A 157 5.10 -15.32 -10.06
N ASP A 158 4.90 -15.20 -8.74
CA ASP A 158 4.99 -13.93 -8.03
C ASP A 158 6.44 -13.62 -7.58
N GLU A 159 7.42 -14.46 -7.94
CA GLU A 159 8.86 -14.34 -7.68
C GLU A 159 9.24 -14.32 -6.18
N ILE A 160 8.38 -14.90 -5.34
CA ILE A 160 8.61 -15.00 -3.89
C ILE A 160 9.53 -16.19 -3.56
N VAL A 161 9.41 -17.25 -4.36
CA VAL A 161 10.15 -18.49 -4.22
C VAL A 161 10.89 -18.77 -5.52
N THR A 162 12.04 -19.43 -5.42
CA THR A 162 12.80 -19.98 -6.55
C THR A 162 12.82 -21.50 -6.47
N ALA A 163 12.95 -22.12 -7.63
CA ALA A 163 13.01 -23.58 -7.77
C ALA A 163 14.36 -23.98 -8.37
N GLN A 164 15.05 -24.89 -7.71
CA GLN A 164 16.28 -25.51 -8.22
C GLN A 164 16.04 -27.01 -8.44
N ARG A 165 16.28 -27.49 -9.66
CA ARG A 165 16.22 -28.92 -9.95
C ARG A 165 17.47 -29.63 -9.39
N ALA A 166 17.25 -30.70 -8.65
CA ALA A 166 18.27 -31.58 -8.10
C ALA A 166 17.90 -33.03 -8.43
N GLY A 167 18.31 -33.49 -9.61
CA GLY A 167 17.95 -34.80 -10.15
C GLY A 167 16.45 -34.91 -10.41
N ARG A 168 15.80 -35.91 -9.79
CA ARG A 168 14.34 -36.13 -9.91
C ARG A 168 13.50 -35.20 -9.04
N ASN A 169 14.13 -34.45 -8.12
CA ASN A 169 13.46 -33.60 -7.16
C ASN A 169 13.66 -32.12 -7.48
N THR A 170 12.69 -31.29 -7.10
CA THR A 170 12.81 -29.83 -7.14
C THR A 170 12.89 -29.31 -5.72
N ARG A 171 13.90 -28.48 -5.44
CA ARG A 171 14.18 -27.84 -4.16
C ARG A 171 13.75 -26.39 -4.21
N TYR A 172 13.09 -25.91 -3.16
CA TYR A 172 12.55 -24.56 -3.12
C TYR A 172 13.27 -23.67 -2.11
N HIS A 173 13.50 -22.41 -2.49
CA HIS A 173 14.17 -21.41 -1.68
C HIS A 173 13.42 -20.07 -1.76
N LEU A 174 13.39 -19.28 -0.68
CA LEU A 174 12.89 -17.91 -0.76
C LEU A 174 13.85 -17.03 -1.56
N THR A 175 13.32 -16.06 -2.31
CA THR A 175 14.13 -14.97 -2.85
C THR A 175 14.65 -14.06 -1.74
N ALA A 176 15.64 -13.21 -2.03
CA ALA A 176 16.15 -12.24 -1.06
C ALA A 176 15.04 -11.33 -0.51
N ASP A 177 14.15 -10.85 -1.39
CA ASP A 177 13.00 -10.00 -1.03
C ASP A 177 11.93 -10.78 -0.26
N GLY A 178 11.65 -12.02 -0.66
CA GLY A 178 10.75 -12.92 0.08
C GLY A 178 11.26 -13.20 1.50
N SER A 179 12.55 -13.51 1.63
CA SER A 179 13.20 -13.80 2.92
C SER A 179 13.24 -12.58 3.83
N SER A 180 13.65 -11.41 3.32
CA SER A 180 13.70 -10.17 4.09
C SER A 180 12.31 -9.74 4.57
N THR A 181 11.27 -9.89 3.74
CA THR A 181 9.88 -9.63 4.14
C THR A 181 9.43 -10.57 5.24
N MET A 182 9.65 -11.87 5.08
CA MET A 182 9.31 -12.86 6.10
C MET A 182 10.05 -12.62 7.42
N HIS A 183 11.30 -12.13 7.38
CA HIS A 183 12.06 -11.79 8.57
C HIS A 183 11.50 -10.56 9.28
N ARG A 184 11.17 -9.50 8.54
CA ARG A 184 10.55 -8.29 9.11
C ARG A 184 9.21 -8.60 9.78
N LEU A 185 8.42 -9.51 9.21
CA LEU A 185 7.13 -9.91 9.79
C LEU A 185 7.28 -10.72 11.07
N ALA A 186 8.36 -11.49 11.24
CA ALA A 186 8.64 -12.16 12.50
C ALA A 186 9.10 -11.19 13.61
N ALA A 187 9.59 -10.01 13.22
CA ALA A 187 10.03 -8.96 14.15
C ALA A 187 8.91 -7.97 14.56
N VAL A 188 7.76 -8.00 13.88
CA VAL A 188 6.58 -7.25 14.31
C VAL A 188 5.83 -8.13 15.30
N PRO A 189 5.72 -7.77 16.60
CA PRO A 189 4.89 -8.53 17.52
C PRO A 189 3.47 -8.50 16.97
N CYS A 190 2.93 -9.69 16.69
CA CYS A 190 1.57 -9.88 16.26
C CYS A 190 0.64 -9.20 17.26
N ALA A 191 0.15 -8.00 16.95
CA ALA A 191 -1.03 -7.45 17.61
C ALA A 191 -2.24 -8.22 17.06
N GLY A 192 -2.39 -9.45 17.54
CA GLY A 192 -3.51 -10.30 17.25
C GLY A 192 -4.66 -10.02 18.21
N ALA A 193 -5.86 -9.89 17.64
CA ALA A 193 -7.10 -10.58 18.03
C ALA A 193 -8.19 -10.17 17.04
#